data_AF-A0AA40R5X6-F1
#
_entry.id   AF-A0AA40R5X6-F1
#
_cell.length_a   1.000
_cell.length_b   1.000
_cell.length_c   1.000
_cell.angle_alpha   90.00
_cell.angle_beta   90.00
_cell.angle_gamma   90.00
#
_symmetry.space_group_name_H-M   'P 1'
#
loop_
_entity.id
_entity.type
_entity.pdbx_description
1 polymer ?
#
loop_
_entity_poly.entity_id
_entity_poly.type
_entity_poly.pdbx_seq_one_letter_code
_entity_poly.pdbx_strand_id
1 'polypeptide(L)'
;MSAQVIQIGRQRFVAGLFWQSLSRRNELRAEAVELAKKLKFDLMVLRIDRGGAAAGYANTRDGFTPGHLSLGAMVSRAIALEGAFYNGRRQPAPNWLGAFALPDGRWAYFAVRDHAFMPQGDWIGTRDEALERLHTDYAWGGWNVVIGEPELERQGFQNFQPKRLDELLPRRGGRPRTERWWALRPVERRLPPRTALIAATLVCVAAGSALAYWHHRAKVKAEEREAALERVRAELAARQTSAPIVHPWATLPDAVGFARACAARFGRLAPGGWRLERYECTPDAAHYAWARNGSNVRYLLAVEPGATVDTDGERATLDVPLAAPKAGDTPLVDDSAVRTQLLSRLQWLDTAAKLDRLLPDQASGAPLANLAQQAAAAAGWRAYRLNATLGGIAPPEFVRAINVPGLRVQRIAYQNNQWTLEGVLYAK
;
A
#
# COMPACT_ATOMS: atom_id res chain seq x y z
N MET A 1 41.54 -18.55 10.35
CA MET A 1 42.19 -18.33 11.66
C MET A 1 41.75 -19.48 12.54
N SER A 2 42.64 -20.18 13.26
CA SER A 2 42.22 -21.24 14.19
C SER A 2 42.43 -20.76 15.62
N ALA A 3 41.44 -21.00 16.48
CA ALA A 3 41.49 -20.61 17.87
C ALA A 3 42.53 -21.45 18.59
N GLN A 4 43.52 -20.76 19.14
CA GLN A 4 44.56 -21.35 19.93
C GLN A 4 44.35 -20.92 21.38
N VAL A 5 43.76 -21.80 22.19
CA VAL A 5 43.54 -21.55 23.61
C VAL A 5 44.88 -21.62 24.35
N ILE A 6 45.14 -20.60 25.16
CA ILE A 6 46.35 -20.42 25.95
C ILE A 6 45.95 -20.48 27.42
N GLN A 7 46.50 -21.44 28.16
CA GLN A 7 46.23 -21.57 29.59
C GLN A 7 47.30 -20.80 30.39
N ILE A 8 46.89 -19.73 31.09
CA ILE A 8 47.77 -18.97 31.98
C ILE A 8 47.19 -19.06 33.40
N GLY A 9 47.84 -19.85 34.25
CA GLY A 9 47.31 -20.20 35.57
C GLY A 9 45.93 -20.86 35.44
N ARG A 10 44.88 -20.24 35.99
CA ARG A 10 43.48 -20.71 35.89
C ARG A 10 42.69 -20.07 34.75
N GLN A 11 43.28 -19.12 34.02
CA GLN A 11 42.59 -18.34 33.00
C GLN A 11 42.84 -18.93 31.61
N ARG A 12 41.78 -18.96 30.79
CA ARG A 12 41.82 -19.39 29.39
C ARG A 12 41.79 -18.18 28.48
N PHE A 13 42.92 -17.89 27.86
CA PHE A 13 43.07 -16.83 26.90
C PHE A 13 43.03 -17.36 25.46
N VAL A 14 42.77 -16.46 24.53
CA VAL A 14 42.90 -16.66 23.09
C VAL A 14 43.59 -15.45 22.47
N ALA A 15 44.35 -15.71 21.42
CA ALA A 15 44.99 -14.72 20.56
C ALA A 15 44.55 -14.97 19.11
N GLY A 16 44.99 -14.13 18.18
CA GLY A 16 44.62 -14.28 16.76
C GLY A 16 43.29 -13.64 16.40
N LEU A 17 42.87 -12.59 17.13
CA LEU A 17 41.66 -11.85 16.78
C LEU A 17 41.92 -10.92 15.59
N PHE A 18 40.91 -10.75 14.73
CA PHE A 18 40.94 -9.73 13.69
C PHE A 18 40.52 -8.38 14.29
N TRP A 19 41.41 -7.39 14.25
CA TRP A 19 41.15 -6.10 14.87
C TRP A 19 40.71 -5.04 13.87
N GLN A 20 39.70 -4.25 14.23
CA GLN A 20 39.17 -3.17 13.41
C GLN A 20 38.97 -1.92 14.26
N SER A 21 39.56 -0.81 13.85
CA SER A 21 39.32 0.51 14.46
C SER A 21 37.87 0.95 14.20
N LEU A 22 37.28 1.58 15.20
CA LEU A 22 35.93 2.12 15.17
C LEU A 22 35.97 3.65 15.02
N SER A 23 35.02 4.19 14.27
CA SER A 23 34.99 5.61 13.89
C SER A 23 33.93 6.44 14.63
N ARG A 24 32.84 5.82 15.09
CA ARG A 24 31.66 6.51 15.66
C ARG A 24 31.79 6.65 17.18
N ARG A 25 32.16 7.84 17.65
CA ARG A 25 32.32 8.15 19.09
C ARG A 25 31.12 7.79 19.99
N ASN A 26 29.89 7.92 19.50
CA ASN A 26 28.67 7.77 20.34
C ASN A 26 28.01 6.38 20.25
N GLU A 27 28.37 5.57 19.25
CA GLU A 27 27.70 4.29 18.96
C GLU A 27 28.68 3.13 18.67
N LEU A 28 29.84 3.14 19.33
CA LEU A 28 30.94 2.18 19.12
C LEU A 28 30.48 0.72 19.09
N ARG A 29 29.56 0.33 19.99
CA ARG A 29 29.05 -1.04 20.02
C ARG A 29 28.16 -1.37 18.83
N ALA A 30 27.31 -0.44 18.38
CA ALA A 30 26.43 -0.66 17.23
C ALA A 30 27.26 -0.76 15.95
N GLU A 31 28.23 0.14 15.77
CA GLU A 31 29.21 0.08 14.68
C GLU A 31 29.97 -1.24 14.69
N ALA A 32 30.45 -1.68 15.86
CA ALA A 32 31.16 -2.94 15.96
C ALA A 32 30.29 -4.15 15.58
N VAL A 33 28.99 -4.13 15.91
CA VAL A 33 28.04 -5.18 15.49
C VAL A 33 27.80 -5.10 13.98
N GLU A 34 27.65 -3.90 13.41
CA GLU A 34 27.47 -3.70 11.98
C GLU A 34 28.67 -4.25 11.19
N LEU A 35 29.89 -3.93 11.63
CA LEU A 35 31.13 -4.43 11.03
C LEU A 35 31.30 -5.93 11.21
N ALA A 36 30.97 -6.48 12.38
CA ALA A 36 30.98 -7.93 12.59
C ALA A 36 30.09 -8.66 11.58
N LYS A 37 28.89 -8.12 11.31
CA LYS A 37 27.97 -8.68 10.30
C LYS A 37 28.55 -8.60 8.89
N LYS A 38 29.10 -7.45 8.51
CA LYS A 38 29.74 -7.25 7.18
C LYS A 38 30.92 -8.20 6.97
N LEU A 39 31.75 -8.38 7.99
CA LEU A 39 32.95 -9.21 7.96
C LEU A 39 32.69 -10.69 8.31
N LYS A 40 31.44 -11.07 8.59
CA LYS A 40 31.02 -12.44 8.91
C LYS A 40 31.74 -13.02 10.15
N PHE A 41 31.74 -12.25 11.23
CA PHE A 41 32.17 -12.68 12.57
C PHE A 41 30.97 -12.78 13.52
N ASP A 42 30.96 -13.79 14.38
CA ASP A 42 29.88 -14.04 15.35
C ASP A 42 30.28 -13.77 16.80
N LEU A 43 31.57 -13.56 17.08
CA LEU A 43 32.12 -13.15 18.36
C LEU A 43 32.89 -11.84 18.25
N MET A 44 32.77 -11.01 19.29
CA MET A 44 33.53 -9.77 19.39
C MET A 44 33.96 -9.45 20.83
N VAL A 45 35.05 -8.70 20.94
CA VAL A 45 35.47 -7.98 22.14
C VAL A 45 35.66 -6.50 21.79
N LEU A 46 35.32 -5.61 22.71
CA LEU A 46 35.52 -4.16 22.51
C LEU A 46 36.69 -3.70 23.36
N ARG A 47 37.65 -3.02 22.73
CA ARG A 47 38.76 -2.34 23.38
C ARG A 47 38.55 -0.84 23.25
N ILE A 48 38.16 -0.20 24.35
CA ILE A 48 37.86 1.23 24.40
C ILE A 48 38.70 1.87 25.49
N ASP A 49 39.48 2.90 25.14
CA ASP A 49 40.11 3.80 26.10
C ASP A 49 40.06 5.27 25.64
N ARG A 50 40.84 6.13 26.28
CA ARG A 50 40.96 7.55 25.93
C ARG A 50 41.70 7.79 24.60
N GLY A 51 42.52 6.84 24.16
CA GLY A 51 43.37 6.94 22.98
C GLY A 51 42.71 6.38 21.71
N GLY A 52 41.78 5.44 21.83
CA GLY A 52 41.07 4.87 20.69
C GLY A 52 40.00 3.85 21.06
N ALA A 53 39.24 3.45 20.04
CA ALA A 53 38.26 2.40 20.13
C ALA A 53 38.43 1.41 18.98
N ALA A 54 38.51 0.12 19.32
CA ALA A 54 38.63 -0.96 18.35
C ALA A 54 37.79 -2.16 18.78
N ALA A 55 37.39 -2.95 17.80
CA ALA A 55 36.74 -4.24 18.00
C ALA A 55 37.68 -5.37 17.56
N GLY A 56 37.85 -6.37 18.42
CA GLY A 56 38.52 -7.62 18.09
C GLY A 56 37.47 -8.67 17.76
N TYR A 57 37.58 -9.30 16.59
CA TYR A 57 36.60 -10.24 16.06
C TYR A 57 37.13 -11.66 15.98
N ALA A 58 36.22 -12.62 16.17
CA ALA A 58 36.47 -14.04 16.09
C ALA A 58 35.23 -14.78 15.62
N ASN A 59 35.42 -16.04 15.25
CA ASN A 59 34.37 -16.91 14.73
C ASN A 59 34.25 -18.20 15.55
N THR A 60 33.03 -18.64 15.83
CA THR A 60 32.83 -19.94 16.51
C THR A 60 33.29 -21.13 15.66
N ARG A 61 33.11 -21.06 14.34
CA ARG A 61 33.63 -22.03 13.35
C ARG A 61 35.15 -22.17 13.36
N ASP A 62 35.85 -21.15 13.83
CA ASP A 62 37.30 -21.11 13.93
C ASP A 62 37.79 -21.69 15.28
N GLY A 63 36.89 -22.17 16.14
CA GLY A 63 37.19 -22.75 17.46
C GLY A 63 37.12 -21.76 18.62
N PHE A 64 36.77 -20.50 18.37
CA PHE A 64 36.56 -19.52 19.45
C PHE A 64 35.20 -19.75 20.11
N THR A 65 35.07 -19.44 21.39
CA THR A 65 33.79 -19.59 22.10
C THR A 65 33.46 -18.34 22.90
N PRO A 66 32.16 -18.03 23.12
CA PRO A 66 31.75 -17.01 24.07
C PRO A 66 32.39 -17.25 25.45
N GLY A 67 33.00 -16.22 26.02
CA GLY A 67 33.69 -16.31 27.31
C GLY A 67 35.20 -16.54 27.24
N HIS A 68 35.77 -16.95 26.09
CA HIS A 68 37.22 -16.93 25.89
C HIS A 68 37.77 -15.52 26.10
N LEU A 69 38.88 -15.38 26.84
CA LEU A 69 39.48 -14.09 27.18
C LEU A 69 40.47 -13.66 26.10
N SER A 70 40.33 -12.46 25.53
CA SER A 70 41.28 -11.92 24.58
C SER A 70 42.61 -11.57 25.27
N LEU A 71 43.70 -12.21 24.85
CA LEU A 71 45.04 -11.91 25.34
C LEU A 71 45.49 -10.51 24.92
N GLY A 72 45.26 -10.15 23.65
CA GLY A 72 45.55 -8.82 23.13
C GLY A 72 44.83 -7.73 23.91
N ALA A 73 43.54 -7.91 24.24
CA ALA A 73 42.80 -6.93 25.05
C ALA A 73 43.41 -6.72 26.44
N MET A 74 43.87 -7.80 27.10
CA MET A 74 44.54 -7.73 28.40
C MET A 74 45.87 -6.98 28.30
N VAL A 75 46.75 -7.40 27.37
CA VAL A 75 48.09 -6.80 27.18
C VAL A 75 47.98 -5.32 26.79
N SER A 76 47.15 -5.01 25.80
CA SER A 76 46.92 -3.62 25.35
C SER A 76 46.40 -2.72 26.47
N ARG A 77 45.58 -3.25 27.40
CA ARG A 77 45.14 -2.47 28.55
C ARG A 77 46.27 -2.24 29.55
N ALA A 78 47.05 -3.27 29.86
CA ALA A 78 48.16 -3.17 30.80
C ALA A 78 49.20 -2.13 30.33
N ILE A 79 49.59 -2.18 29.05
CA ILE A 79 50.51 -1.19 28.45
C ILE A 79 49.90 0.22 28.44
N ALA A 80 48.61 0.36 28.15
CA ALA A 80 47.95 1.66 28.19
C ALA A 80 47.87 2.26 29.61
N LEU A 81 47.89 1.44 30.67
CA LEU A 81 47.91 1.89 32.06
C LEU A 81 49.32 2.22 32.56
N GLU A 82 50.31 1.39 32.23
CA GLU A 82 51.69 1.53 32.73
C GLU A 82 52.57 2.46 31.89
N GLY A 83 52.18 2.69 30.63
CA GLY A 83 53.03 3.29 29.61
C GLY A 83 54.27 2.44 29.33
N ALA A 84 55.26 3.03 28.68
CA ALA A 84 56.56 2.42 28.46
C ALA A 84 57.67 3.47 28.58
N PHE A 85 58.90 3.00 28.84
CA PHE A 85 60.07 3.86 28.82
C PHE A 85 60.67 3.91 27.42
N TYR A 86 60.66 5.08 26.79
CA TYR A 86 61.30 5.32 25.50
C TYR A 86 61.64 6.79 25.35
N ASN A 87 62.70 7.10 24.58
CA ASN A 87 63.21 8.46 24.43
C ASN A 87 63.51 9.14 25.79
N GLY A 88 64.08 8.39 26.73
CA GLY A 88 64.57 8.90 28.02
C GLY A 88 63.53 9.14 29.11
N ARG A 89 62.24 8.82 28.90
CA ARG A 89 61.20 8.98 29.93
C ARG A 89 60.11 7.92 29.84
N ARG A 90 59.41 7.67 30.95
CA ARG A 90 58.18 6.85 30.98
C ARG A 90 56.99 7.69 30.52
N GLN A 91 56.32 7.25 29.46
CA GLN A 91 55.19 7.96 28.85
C GLN A 91 54.23 6.97 28.15
N PRO A 92 53.00 7.39 27.78
CA PRO A 92 52.09 6.55 27.01
C PRO A 92 52.71 6.12 25.68
N ALA A 93 52.61 4.84 25.33
CA ALA A 93 53.10 4.29 24.07
C ALA A 93 51.93 4.02 23.11
N PRO A 94 51.54 4.97 22.24
CA PRO A 94 50.50 4.74 21.22
C PRO A 94 50.92 3.72 20.16
N ASN A 95 52.23 3.68 19.83
CA ASN A 95 52.80 2.84 18.79
C ASN A 95 53.80 1.88 19.42
N TRP A 96 53.44 0.61 19.58
CA TRP A 96 54.34 -0.38 20.15
C TRP A 96 54.19 -1.74 19.46
N LEU A 97 55.31 -2.45 19.43
CA LEU A 97 55.36 -3.86 19.06
C LEU A 97 55.66 -4.70 20.29
N GLY A 98 55.23 -5.94 20.28
CA GLY A 98 55.60 -6.86 21.35
C GLY A 98 55.57 -8.31 20.97
N ALA A 99 56.44 -9.07 21.64
CA ALA A 99 56.53 -10.51 21.49
C ALA A 99 56.75 -11.14 22.88
N PHE A 100 55.85 -12.06 23.25
CA PHE A 100 55.79 -12.65 24.60
C PHE A 100 55.80 -14.17 24.52
N ALA A 101 56.59 -14.82 25.37
CA ALA A 101 56.57 -16.27 25.50
C ALA A 101 55.31 -16.71 26.24
N LEU A 102 54.74 -17.82 25.80
CA LEU A 102 53.55 -18.42 26.39
C LEU A 102 53.92 -19.68 27.19
N PRO A 103 53.10 -20.08 28.18
CA PRO A 103 53.42 -21.24 29.04
C PRO A 103 53.57 -22.57 28.30
N ASP A 104 53.03 -22.69 27.09
CA ASP A 104 53.08 -23.89 26.24
C ASP A 104 54.21 -23.85 25.20
N GLY A 105 55.12 -22.88 25.30
CA GLY A 105 56.28 -22.73 24.41
C GLY A 105 55.98 -21.97 23.12
N ARG A 106 54.71 -21.64 22.83
CA ARG A 106 54.36 -20.73 21.74
C ARG A 106 54.69 -19.28 22.11
N TRP A 107 54.60 -18.41 21.12
CA TRP A 107 54.83 -16.98 21.27
C TRP A 107 53.64 -16.18 20.78
N ALA A 108 53.26 -15.16 21.54
CA ALA A 108 52.26 -14.17 21.14
C ALA A 108 52.95 -12.94 20.55
N TYR A 109 52.48 -12.49 19.40
CA TYR A 109 52.91 -11.28 18.71
C TYR A 109 51.81 -10.21 18.76
N PHE A 110 52.20 -8.98 19.05
CA PHE A 110 51.32 -7.82 19.12
C PHE A 110 51.88 -6.63 18.35
N ALA A 111 51.02 -5.97 17.57
CA ALA A 111 51.32 -4.73 16.86
C ALA A 111 50.20 -3.70 17.06
N VAL A 112 50.52 -2.59 17.71
CA VAL A 112 49.56 -1.53 18.06
C VAL A 112 50.06 -0.20 17.53
N ARG A 113 49.22 0.49 16.75
CA ARG A 113 49.46 1.86 16.26
C ARG A 113 48.28 2.75 16.63
N ASP A 114 48.57 3.98 17.05
CA ASP A 114 47.58 4.96 17.49
C ASP A 114 46.59 4.36 18.52
N HIS A 115 47.12 3.59 19.49
CA HIS A 115 46.37 2.87 20.52
C HIS A 115 45.43 1.74 20.03
N ALA A 116 45.40 1.44 18.74
CA ALA A 116 44.61 0.37 18.15
C ALA A 116 45.50 -0.76 17.63
N PHE A 117 45.04 -2.00 17.79
CA PHE A 117 45.70 -3.13 17.14
C PHE A 117 45.61 -2.98 15.63
N MET A 118 46.71 -3.27 14.94
CA MET A 118 46.69 -3.47 13.49
C MET A 118 45.79 -4.68 13.15
N PRO A 119 45.21 -4.79 11.93
CA PRO A 119 44.24 -5.83 11.62
C PRO A 119 44.69 -7.27 11.90
N GLN A 120 45.98 -7.57 11.76
CA GLN A 120 46.62 -8.84 12.12
C GLN A 120 47.69 -8.68 13.21
N GLY A 121 47.61 -7.58 13.98
CA GLY A 121 48.52 -7.25 15.06
C GLY A 121 48.25 -8.02 16.36
N ASP A 122 47.56 -9.15 16.30
CA ASP A 122 47.32 -10.08 17.40
C ASP A 122 47.47 -11.48 16.80
N TRP A 123 48.57 -12.15 17.12
CA TRP A 123 48.94 -13.41 16.49
C TRP A 123 49.64 -14.34 17.48
N ILE A 124 49.57 -15.65 17.21
CA ILE A 124 50.23 -16.69 17.99
C ILE A 124 50.80 -17.78 17.08
N GLY A 125 51.98 -18.28 17.44
CA GLY A 125 52.58 -19.45 16.81
C GLY A 125 53.95 -19.75 17.37
N THR A 126 54.88 -20.15 16.52
CA THR A 126 56.25 -20.46 16.97
C THR A 126 57.03 -19.18 17.29
N ARG A 127 58.13 -19.34 18.03
CA ARG A 127 59.05 -18.26 18.36
C ARG A 127 59.57 -17.55 17.12
N ASP A 128 60.05 -18.32 16.14
CA ASP A 128 60.72 -17.77 14.96
C ASP A 128 59.73 -16.98 14.09
N GLU A 129 58.51 -17.49 13.89
CA GLU A 129 57.44 -16.77 13.18
C GLU A 129 57.02 -15.47 13.91
N ALA A 130 56.96 -15.49 15.25
CA ALA A 130 56.65 -14.30 16.04
C ALA A 130 57.74 -13.22 15.90
N LEU A 131 59.01 -13.64 15.90
CA LEU A 131 60.16 -12.75 15.71
C LEU A 131 60.26 -12.22 14.28
N GLU A 132 59.96 -13.05 13.27
CA GLU A 132 59.92 -12.64 11.88
C GLU A 132 58.87 -11.54 11.66
N ARG A 133 57.66 -11.73 12.21
CA ARG A 133 56.60 -10.70 12.18
C ARG A 133 57.01 -9.43 12.90
N LEU A 134 57.62 -9.57 14.08
CA LEU A 134 58.14 -8.44 14.86
C LEU A 134 59.15 -7.61 14.05
N HIS A 135 60.14 -8.26 13.43
CA HIS A 135 61.16 -7.59 12.62
C HIS A 135 60.59 -6.99 11.33
N THR A 136 59.67 -7.72 10.69
CA THR A 136 58.98 -7.24 9.48
C THR A 136 58.25 -5.94 9.77
N ASP A 137 57.45 -5.88 10.84
CA ASP A 137 56.72 -4.66 11.19
C ASP A 137 57.66 -3.58 11.74
N TYR A 138 58.70 -3.94 12.51
CA TYR A 138 59.70 -3.00 13.03
C TYR A 138 60.39 -2.21 11.90
N ALA A 139 60.68 -2.86 10.77
CA ALA A 139 61.33 -2.26 9.61
C ALA A 139 60.54 -1.08 8.99
N TRP A 140 59.21 -1.01 9.20
CA TRP A 140 58.39 0.11 8.71
C TRP A 140 58.61 1.41 9.48
N GLY A 141 59.26 1.34 10.65
CA GLY A 141 59.52 2.49 11.50
C GLY A 141 58.25 3.10 12.14
N GLY A 142 58.44 4.19 12.90
CA GLY A 142 57.34 4.87 13.59
C GLY A 142 56.87 4.21 14.89
N TRP A 143 57.62 3.24 15.39
CA TRP A 143 57.38 2.56 16.66
C TRP A 143 58.02 3.32 17.83
N ASN A 144 57.28 3.48 18.93
CA ASN A 144 57.83 4.10 20.13
C ASN A 144 58.79 3.16 20.85
N VAL A 145 58.42 1.88 20.95
CA VAL A 145 59.12 0.88 21.77
C VAL A 145 58.74 -0.54 21.35
N VAL A 146 59.67 -1.47 21.52
CA VAL A 146 59.41 -2.92 21.52
C VAL A 146 59.30 -3.40 22.96
N ILE A 147 58.21 -4.08 23.30
CA ILE A 147 57.88 -4.55 24.65
C ILE A 147 57.76 -6.07 24.63
N GLY A 148 58.53 -6.79 25.43
CA GLY A 148 58.44 -8.24 25.40
C GLY A 148 59.46 -8.98 26.24
N GLU A 149 59.63 -10.27 25.95
CA GLU A 149 60.52 -11.13 26.72
C GLU A 149 61.93 -10.56 26.85
N PRO A 150 62.57 -10.66 28.03
CA PRO A 150 63.92 -10.11 28.23
C PRO A 150 64.97 -10.60 27.22
N GLU A 151 64.81 -11.80 26.65
CA GLU A 151 65.72 -12.32 25.62
C GLU A 151 65.74 -11.49 24.32
N LEU A 152 64.73 -10.65 24.09
CA LEU A 152 64.66 -9.74 22.94
C LEU A 152 65.66 -8.58 23.03
N GLU A 153 66.26 -8.32 24.19
CA GLU A 153 67.29 -7.27 24.34
C GLU A 153 68.46 -7.48 23.36
N ARG A 154 68.79 -8.75 23.07
CA ARG A 154 69.87 -9.13 22.14
C ARG A 154 69.57 -8.77 20.67
N GLN A 155 68.34 -8.37 20.36
CA GLN A 155 67.93 -8.01 18.99
C GLN A 155 68.32 -6.57 18.61
N GLY A 156 68.76 -5.73 19.58
CA GLY A 156 69.29 -4.40 19.29
C GLY A 156 68.25 -3.36 18.86
N PHE A 157 66.99 -3.47 19.31
CA PHE A 157 65.96 -2.45 19.05
C PHE A 157 66.33 -1.11 19.70
N GLN A 158 66.00 0.00 19.04
CA GLN A 158 66.35 1.36 19.52
C GLN A 158 65.79 1.66 20.90
N ASN A 159 64.52 1.34 21.12
CA ASN A 159 63.84 1.45 22.41
C ASN A 159 63.26 0.07 22.75
N PHE A 160 63.79 -0.58 23.79
CA PHE A 160 63.32 -1.88 24.25
C PHE A 160 62.91 -1.82 25.74
N GLN A 161 61.75 -2.40 26.05
CA GLN A 161 61.23 -2.53 27.41
C GLN A 161 61.07 -4.02 27.73
N PRO A 162 61.94 -4.61 28.57
CA PRO A 162 61.75 -5.99 29.01
C PRO A 162 60.47 -6.07 29.85
N LYS A 163 59.63 -7.06 29.55
CA LYS A 163 58.35 -7.31 30.21
C LYS A 163 57.87 -8.73 29.95
N ARG A 164 57.55 -9.48 31.00
CA ARG A 164 56.89 -10.79 30.85
C ARG A 164 55.38 -10.67 30.90
N LEU A 165 54.68 -11.64 30.30
CA LEU A 165 53.22 -11.67 30.29
C LEU A 165 52.60 -11.74 31.69
N ASP A 166 53.27 -12.44 32.62
CA ASP A 166 52.83 -12.56 34.03
C ASP A 166 52.84 -11.22 34.79
N GLU A 167 53.71 -10.29 34.38
CA GLU A 167 53.78 -8.95 34.96
C GLU A 167 52.65 -8.03 34.49
N LEU A 168 52.07 -8.32 33.32
CA LEU A 168 50.97 -7.55 32.72
C LEU A 168 49.59 -7.99 33.23
N LEU A 169 49.50 -9.19 33.82
CA LEU A 169 48.26 -9.68 34.40
C LEU A 169 47.91 -8.88 35.66
N PRO A 170 46.74 -8.22 35.71
CA PRO A 170 46.36 -7.45 36.88
C PRO A 170 46.12 -8.38 38.06
N ARG A 171 46.64 -8.00 39.23
CA ARG A 171 46.52 -8.78 40.47
C ARG A 171 45.69 -8.04 41.52
N ARG A 172 44.92 -8.77 42.31
CA ARG A 172 44.26 -8.26 43.53
C ARG A 172 44.63 -9.17 44.70
N GLY A 173 45.41 -8.66 45.64
CA GLY A 173 45.94 -9.46 46.75
C GLY A 173 46.82 -10.63 46.28
N GLY A 174 47.69 -10.40 45.29
CA GLY A 174 48.61 -11.40 44.72
C GLY A 174 47.98 -12.39 43.71
N ARG A 175 46.65 -12.51 43.67
CA ARG A 175 45.95 -13.41 42.75
C ARG A 175 45.65 -12.73 41.40
N PRO A 176 45.87 -13.42 40.25
CA PRO A 176 45.47 -12.92 38.94
C PRO A 176 43.96 -12.64 38.89
N ARG A 177 43.60 -11.49 38.33
CA ARG A 177 42.21 -11.03 38.19
C ARG A 177 41.81 -11.11 36.73
N THR A 178 40.57 -11.58 36.49
CA THR A 178 39.94 -11.51 35.16
C THR A 178 39.02 -10.30 35.09
N GLU A 179 39.13 -9.50 34.04
CA GLU A 179 38.14 -8.46 33.75
C GLU A 179 37.11 -8.95 32.74
N ARG A 180 35.82 -8.73 33.05
CA ARG A 180 34.68 -9.23 32.25
C ARG A 180 34.62 -8.66 30.83
N TRP A 181 35.35 -7.59 30.54
CA TRP A 181 35.35 -6.97 29.21
C TRP A 181 36.38 -7.60 28.27
N TRP A 182 37.32 -8.42 28.74
CA TRP A 182 38.22 -9.20 27.87
C TRP A 182 37.53 -10.38 27.20
N ALA A 183 36.40 -10.83 27.76
CA ALA A 183 35.68 -12.00 27.27
C ALA A 183 35.01 -11.70 25.92
N LEU A 184 35.21 -12.60 24.95
CA LEU A 184 34.48 -12.62 23.69
C LEU A 184 32.98 -12.78 23.97
N ARG A 185 32.17 -11.94 23.31
CA ARG A 185 30.72 -11.93 23.42
C ARG A 185 30.08 -12.21 22.07
N PRO A 186 28.91 -12.87 22.04
CA PRO A 186 28.14 -12.99 20.82
C PRO A 186 27.79 -11.62 20.24
N VAL A 187 27.96 -11.49 18.93
CA VAL A 187 27.58 -10.30 18.16
C VAL A 187 26.06 -10.12 18.18
N GLU A 188 25.31 -11.22 18.05
CA GLU A 188 23.85 -11.24 18.16
C GLU A 188 23.42 -11.80 19.51
N ARG A 189 22.69 -10.99 20.29
CA ARG A 189 22.06 -11.44 21.52
C ARG A 189 20.74 -12.13 21.14
N ARG A 190 20.79 -13.45 20.89
CA ARG A 190 19.57 -14.25 20.70
C ARG A 190 18.71 -14.17 21.97
N LEU A 191 17.42 -13.89 21.82
CA LEU A 191 16.47 -13.93 22.92
C LEU A 191 16.40 -15.35 23.47
N PRO A 192 16.44 -15.55 24.80
CA PRO A 192 16.30 -16.88 25.37
C PRO A 192 14.92 -17.45 25.02
N PRO A 193 14.81 -18.74 24.64
CA PRO A 193 13.58 -19.33 24.11
C PRO A 193 12.38 -19.20 25.06
N ARG A 194 12.63 -19.17 26.37
CA ARG A 194 11.60 -18.93 27.40
C ARG A 194 10.94 -17.56 27.29
N THR A 195 11.70 -16.51 26.97
CA THR A 195 11.14 -15.15 26.81
C THR A 195 10.32 -15.02 25.52
N ALA A 196 10.72 -15.70 24.46
CA ALA A 196 9.95 -15.75 23.21
C ALA A 196 8.61 -16.48 23.41
N LEU A 197 8.60 -17.58 24.17
CA LEU A 197 7.39 -18.33 24.47
C LEU A 197 6.37 -17.50 25.28
N ILE A 198 6.82 -16.82 26.33
CA ILE A 198 5.95 -15.99 27.18
C ILE A 198 5.32 -14.84 26.36
N ALA A 199 6.11 -14.19 25.50
CA ALA A 199 5.61 -13.13 24.64
C ALA A 199 4.56 -13.64 23.64
N ALA A 200 4.80 -14.82 23.03
CA ALA A 200 3.85 -15.43 22.12
C ALA A 200 2.51 -15.77 22.81
N THR A 201 2.55 -16.33 24.02
CA THR A 201 1.33 -16.65 24.79
C THR A 201 0.51 -15.41 25.12
N LEU A 202 1.16 -14.32 25.54
CA LEU A 202 0.48 -13.05 25.83
C LEU A 202 -0.21 -12.47 24.60
N VAL A 203 0.43 -12.54 23.43
CA VAL A 203 -0.16 -12.09 22.16
C VAL A 203 -1.37 -12.94 21.79
N CYS A 204 -1.30 -14.27 21.94
CA CYS A 204 -2.43 -15.14 21.66
C CYS A 204 -3.62 -14.88 22.59
N VAL A 205 -3.38 -14.64 23.89
CA VAL A 205 -4.45 -14.33 24.84
C VAL A 205 -5.09 -12.98 24.52
N ALA A 206 -4.29 -11.96 24.20
CA ALA A 206 -4.81 -10.64 23.82
C ALA A 206 -5.59 -10.67 22.49
N ALA A 207 -5.11 -11.43 21.51
CA ALA A 207 -5.81 -11.62 20.24
C ALA A 207 -7.13 -12.40 20.44
N GLY A 208 -7.10 -13.46 21.25
CA GLY A 208 -8.29 -14.25 21.58
C GLY A 208 -9.36 -13.43 22.29
N SER A 209 -8.98 -12.61 23.27
CA SER A 209 -9.92 -11.75 24.00
C SER A 209 -10.49 -10.62 23.11
N ALA A 210 -9.67 -10.02 22.25
CA ALA A 210 -10.12 -9.02 21.29
C ALA A 210 -11.12 -9.59 20.27
N LEU A 211 -10.85 -10.79 19.74
CA LEU A 211 -11.75 -11.49 18.80
C LEU A 211 -13.07 -11.87 19.47
N ALA A 212 -13.04 -12.38 20.70
CA ALA A 212 -14.23 -12.71 21.46
C ALA A 212 -15.10 -11.47 21.73
N TYR A 213 -14.47 -10.35 22.12
CA TYR A 213 -15.17 -9.07 22.32
C TYR A 213 -15.79 -8.54 21.01
N TRP A 214 -15.05 -8.62 19.90
CA TRP A 214 -15.55 -8.19 18.59
C TRP A 214 -16.75 -9.03 18.14
N HIS A 215 -16.68 -10.35 18.32
CA HIS A 215 -17.77 -11.27 17.97
C HIS A 215 -19.02 -11.02 18.84
N HIS A 216 -18.85 -10.77 20.14
CA HIS A 216 -19.95 -10.41 21.03
C HIS A 216 -20.60 -9.07 20.61
N ARG A 217 -19.79 -8.05 20.31
CA ARG A 217 -20.28 -6.76 19.80
C ARG A 217 -21.01 -6.90 18.46
N ALA A 218 -20.55 -7.77 17.58
CA ALA A 218 -21.19 -8.02 16.30
C ALA A 218 -22.58 -8.66 16.48
N LYS A 219 -22.71 -9.63 17.40
CA LYS A 219 -24.01 -10.24 17.75
C LYS A 219 -25.00 -9.22 18.31
N VAL A 220 -24.61 -8.43 19.30
CA VAL A 220 -25.47 -7.41 19.90
C VAL A 220 -25.95 -6.39 18.85
N LYS A 221 -25.06 -5.95 17.95
CA LYS A 221 -25.45 -5.06 16.86
C LYS A 221 -26.38 -5.72 15.82
N ALA A 222 -26.28 -7.03 15.62
CA ALA A 222 -27.18 -7.74 14.72
C ALA A 222 -28.59 -7.78 15.32
N GLU A 223 -28.71 -8.10 16.61
CA GLU A 223 -29.98 -8.09 17.35
C GLU A 223 -30.62 -6.69 17.38
N GLU A 224 -29.83 -5.63 17.61
CA GLU A 224 -30.30 -4.24 17.55
C GLU A 224 -30.80 -3.84 16.14
N ARG A 225 -30.13 -4.32 15.08
CA ARG A 225 -30.54 -4.07 13.69
C ARG A 225 -31.84 -4.79 13.36
N GLU A 226 -31.99 -6.03 13.78
CA GLU A 226 -33.23 -6.79 13.59
C GLU A 226 -34.41 -6.09 14.27
N ALA A 227 -34.24 -5.69 15.53
CA ALA A 227 -35.27 -4.94 16.26
C ALA A 227 -35.60 -3.57 15.61
N ALA A 228 -34.60 -2.87 15.07
CA ALA A 228 -34.83 -1.61 14.34
C ALA A 228 -35.57 -1.83 13.01
N LEU A 229 -35.22 -2.89 12.27
CA LEU A 229 -35.88 -3.26 11.02
C LEU A 229 -37.33 -3.67 11.25
N GLU A 230 -37.64 -4.36 12.35
CA GLU A 230 -39.02 -4.68 12.72
C GLU A 230 -39.86 -3.43 13.00
N ARG A 231 -39.31 -2.44 13.70
CA ARG A 231 -40.00 -1.15 13.93
C ARG A 231 -40.28 -0.40 12.63
N VAL A 232 -39.29 -0.34 11.74
CA VAL A 232 -39.46 0.30 10.42
C VAL A 232 -40.50 -0.46 9.59
N ARG A 233 -40.50 -1.80 9.62
CA ARG A 233 -41.54 -2.61 8.96
C ARG A 233 -42.93 -2.33 9.51
N ALA A 234 -43.08 -2.19 10.83
CA ALA A 234 -44.36 -1.86 11.46
C ALA A 234 -44.84 -0.45 11.06
N GLU A 235 -43.95 0.55 11.04
CA GLU A 235 -44.27 1.90 10.57
C GLU A 235 -44.62 1.94 9.07
N LEU A 236 -43.90 1.19 8.24
CA LEU A 236 -44.19 1.08 6.81
C LEU A 236 -45.54 0.38 6.57
N ALA A 237 -45.85 -0.69 7.31
CA ALA A 237 -47.14 -1.37 7.22
C ALA A 237 -48.31 -0.43 7.61
N ALA A 238 -48.11 0.40 8.64
CA ALA A 238 -49.09 1.41 9.06
C ALA A 238 -49.25 2.57 8.06
N ARG A 239 -48.20 2.90 7.30
CA ARG A 239 -48.25 3.92 6.23
C ARG A 239 -48.80 3.37 4.91
N GLN A 240 -48.60 2.09 4.62
CA GLN A 240 -49.07 1.46 3.38
C GLN A 240 -50.59 1.31 3.33
N THR A 241 -51.27 1.21 4.47
CA THR A 241 -52.74 1.14 4.54
C THR A 241 -53.46 2.46 4.20
N SER A 242 -52.75 3.59 4.06
CA SER A 242 -53.36 4.91 3.81
C SER A 242 -52.81 5.69 2.61
N ALA A 243 -51.89 5.12 1.82
CA ALA A 243 -51.37 5.81 0.64
C ALA A 243 -52.37 5.71 -0.54
N PRO A 244 -52.86 6.84 -1.11
CA PRO A 244 -53.72 6.80 -2.28
C PRO A 244 -52.95 6.28 -3.50
N ILE A 245 -53.57 5.36 -4.27
CA ILE A 245 -53.04 4.83 -5.52
C ILE A 245 -52.96 5.97 -6.54
N VAL A 246 -51.75 6.44 -6.85
CA VAL A 246 -51.52 7.42 -7.92
C VAL A 246 -51.36 6.66 -9.24
N HIS A 247 -52.29 6.85 -10.18
CA HIS A 247 -52.23 6.20 -11.47
C HIS A 247 -51.05 6.74 -12.32
N PRO A 248 -50.22 5.88 -12.95
CA PRO A 248 -49.04 6.31 -13.70
C PRO A 248 -49.33 7.25 -14.88
N TRP A 249 -50.51 7.17 -15.50
CA TRP A 249 -50.90 8.04 -16.61
C TRP A 249 -51.34 9.45 -16.19
N ALA A 250 -51.59 9.66 -14.88
CA ALA A 250 -52.06 10.93 -14.35
C ALA A 250 -50.97 12.02 -14.37
N THR A 251 -49.70 11.61 -14.34
CA THR A 251 -48.53 12.51 -14.35
C THR A 251 -47.96 12.76 -15.74
N LEU A 252 -48.37 11.96 -16.74
CA LEU A 252 -47.91 12.05 -18.13
C LEU A 252 -48.64 13.14 -18.93
N PRO A 253 -48.00 13.71 -19.96
CA PRO A 253 -48.64 14.71 -20.81
C PRO A 253 -49.74 14.12 -21.69
N ASP A 254 -50.66 14.99 -22.12
CA ASP A 254 -51.62 14.66 -23.17
C ASP A 254 -50.88 14.30 -24.46
N ALA A 255 -51.31 13.23 -25.15
CA ALA A 255 -50.62 12.71 -26.32
C ALA A 255 -50.51 13.76 -27.45
N VAL A 256 -51.60 14.47 -27.74
CA VAL A 256 -51.63 15.48 -28.81
C VAL A 256 -50.88 16.73 -28.38
N GLY A 257 -51.06 17.17 -27.13
CA GLY A 257 -50.32 18.28 -26.53
C GLY A 257 -48.81 18.07 -26.56
N PHE A 258 -48.36 16.86 -26.21
CA PHE A 258 -46.97 16.45 -26.30
C PHE A 258 -46.45 16.48 -27.74
N ALA A 259 -47.17 15.88 -28.69
CA ALA A 259 -46.77 15.86 -30.09
C ALA A 259 -46.63 17.27 -30.69
N ARG A 260 -47.54 18.19 -30.33
CA ARG A 260 -47.45 19.61 -30.72
C ARG A 260 -46.23 20.29 -30.09
N ALA A 261 -45.99 20.07 -28.81
CA ALA A 261 -44.82 20.64 -28.12
C ALA A 261 -43.51 20.16 -28.77
N CYS A 262 -43.42 18.86 -29.11
CA CYS A 262 -42.29 18.29 -29.83
C CYS A 262 -42.12 18.87 -31.24
N ALA A 263 -43.21 19.02 -31.99
CA ALA A 263 -43.13 19.61 -33.33
C ALA A 263 -42.74 21.09 -33.28
N ALA A 264 -43.23 21.86 -32.30
CA ALA A 264 -42.88 23.26 -32.11
C ALA A 264 -41.39 23.47 -31.76
N ARG A 265 -40.76 22.47 -31.12
CA ARG A 265 -39.32 22.50 -30.85
C ARG A 265 -38.47 22.01 -32.00
N PHE A 266 -39.04 21.32 -32.99
CA PHE A 266 -38.32 20.83 -34.17
C PHE A 266 -38.06 21.94 -35.18
N GLY A 267 -36.79 22.26 -35.41
CA GLY A 267 -36.43 23.31 -36.39
C GLY A 267 -34.93 23.58 -36.55
N ARG A 268 -34.11 23.07 -35.63
CA ARG A 268 -32.65 23.26 -35.65
C ARG A 268 -31.97 22.17 -36.50
N LEU A 269 -32.28 22.14 -37.79
CA LEU A 269 -31.83 21.08 -38.69
C LEU A 269 -30.34 21.16 -39.04
N ALA A 270 -29.82 22.39 -39.24
CA ALA A 270 -28.44 22.58 -39.62
C ALA A 270 -27.78 23.85 -39.05
N PRO A 271 -27.69 23.99 -37.71
CA PRO A 271 -27.11 25.17 -37.09
C PRO A 271 -25.62 25.30 -37.47
N GLY A 272 -25.23 26.46 -37.98
CA GLY A 272 -23.85 26.73 -38.39
C GLY A 272 -23.31 25.77 -39.45
N GLY A 273 -24.16 25.11 -40.24
CA GLY A 273 -23.75 24.13 -41.27
C GLY A 273 -23.49 22.71 -40.75
N TRP A 274 -23.75 22.43 -39.48
CA TRP A 274 -23.72 21.07 -38.93
C TRP A 274 -24.96 20.30 -39.36
N ARG A 275 -24.89 18.97 -39.52
CA ARG A 275 -26.04 18.16 -40.00
C ARG A 275 -26.73 17.47 -38.83
N LEU A 276 -28.06 17.58 -38.73
CA LEU A 276 -28.84 16.83 -37.74
C LEU A 276 -28.72 15.33 -38.02
N GLU A 277 -28.25 14.58 -37.03
CA GLU A 277 -28.25 13.12 -37.06
C GLU A 277 -29.50 12.56 -36.41
N ARG A 278 -29.86 13.12 -35.24
CA ARG A 278 -31.02 12.66 -34.46
C ARG A 278 -31.65 13.82 -33.72
N TYR A 279 -32.97 13.87 -33.77
CA TYR A 279 -33.79 14.66 -32.87
C TYR A 279 -34.65 13.70 -32.06
N GLU A 280 -34.71 13.89 -30.75
CA GLU A 280 -35.53 13.08 -29.86
C GLU A 280 -36.24 13.97 -28.86
N CYS A 281 -37.54 13.78 -28.74
CA CYS A 281 -38.38 14.54 -27.82
C CYS A 281 -38.99 13.60 -26.80
N THR A 282 -38.75 13.90 -25.52
CA THR A 282 -39.32 13.24 -24.33
C THR A 282 -40.18 14.26 -23.56
N PRO A 283 -41.00 13.85 -22.59
CA PRO A 283 -41.90 14.77 -21.87
C PRO A 283 -41.19 15.96 -21.22
N ASP A 284 -39.92 15.78 -20.83
CA ASP A 284 -39.13 16.76 -20.10
C ASP A 284 -38.25 17.63 -21.01
N ALA A 285 -37.76 17.08 -22.14
CA ALA A 285 -36.81 17.78 -23.00
C ALA A 285 -36.82 17.28 -24.45
N ALA A 286 -36.37 18.17 -25.33
CA ALA A 286 -36.05 17.89 -26.72
C ALA A 286 -34.53 17.89 -26.91
N HIS A 287 -34.00 16.74 -27.29
CA HIS A 287 -32.60 16.42 -27.47
C HIS A 287 -32.22 16.49 -28.95
N TYR A 288 -31.16 17.22 -29.23
CA TYR A 288 -30.56 17.35 -30.55
C TYR A 288 -29.19 16.70 -30.57
N ALA A 289 -28.87 15.97 -31.64
CA ALA A 289 -27.54 15.48 -31.94
C ALA A 289 -27.18 15.82 -33.38
N TRP A 290 -26.08 16.56 -33.55
CA TRP A 290 -25.53 16.95 -34.84
C TRP A 290 -24.15 16.35 -35.05
N ALA A 291 -23.83 16.09 -36.32
CA ALA A 291 -22.48 15.79 -36.77
C ALA A 291 -21.94 16.90 -37.65
N ARG A 292 -20.62 17.07 -37.59
CA ARG A 292 -19.91 18.04 -38.40
C ARG A 292 -20.04 17.69 -39.88
N ASN A 293 -20.38 18.68 -40.70
CA ASN A 293 -20.58 18.52 -42.15
C ASN A 293 -19.83 19.61 -42.92
N GLY A 294 -18.49 19.55 -42.90
CA GLY A 294 -17.63 20.55 -43.55
C GLY A 294 -17.58 21.93 -42.88
N SER A 295 -18.27 22.11 -41.74
CA SER A 295 -18.23 23.34 -40.94
C SER A 295 -17.17 23.27 -39.81
N ASN A 296 -17.20 24.19 -38.84
CA ASN A 296 -16.37 24.17 -37.64
C ASN A 296 -17.20 24.49 -36.38
N VAL A 297 -16.61 24.21 -35.21
CA VAL A 297 -17.25 24.41 -33.91
C VAL A 297 -17.66 25.86 -33.66
N ARG A 298 -16.86 26.83 -34.13
CA ARG A 298 -17.15 28.26 -33.94
C ARG A 298 -18.46 28.67 -34.61
N TYR A 299 -18.75 28.17 -35.81
CA TYR A 299 -20.01 28.48 -36.51
C TYR A 299 -21.22 27.85 -35.82
N LEU A 300 -21.08 26.66 -35.23
CA LEU A 300 -22.13 26.04 -34.44
C LEU A 300 -22.45 26.90 -33.21
N LEU A 301 -21.44 27.20 -32.39
CA LEU A 301 -21.62 27.93 -31.13
C LEU A 301 -22.07 29.39 -31.33
N ALA A 302 -21.83 29.97 -32.51
CA ALA A 302 -22.36 31.28 -32.88
C ALA A 302 -23.89 31.27 -33.05
N VAL A 303 -24.47 30.15 -33.49
CA VAL A 303 -25.93 29.99 -33.68
C VAL A 303 -26.57 29.34 -32.44
N GLU A 304 -25.89 28.38 -31.83
CA GLU A 304 -26.35 27.60 -30.69
C GLU A 304 -25.30 27.63 -29.56
N PRO A 305 -25.22 28.72 -28.78
CA PRO A 305 -24.21 28.87 -27.73
C PRO A 305 -24.37 27.85 -26.58
N GLY A 306 -25.55 27.26 -26.43
CA GLY A 306 -25.82 26.22 -25.43
C GLY A 306 -25.48 24.79 -25.88
N ALA A 307 -24.98 24.60 -27.11
CA ALA A 307 -24.62 23.27 -27.60
C ALA A 307 -23.34 22.77 -26.93
N THR A 308 -23.34 21.51 -26.51
CA THR A 308 -22.15 20.83 -25.97
C THR A 308 -21.46 20.08 -27.10
N VAL A 309 -20.17 20.32 -27.29
CA VAL A 309 -19.38 19.70 -28.36
C VAL A 309 -18.53 18.58 -27.75
N ASP A 310 -18.47 17.44 -28.43
CA ASP A 310 -17.66 16.31 -28.02
C ASP A 310 -16.15 16.64 -28.14
N THR A 311 -15.33 15.86 -27.44
CA THR A 311 -13.87 15.99 -27.34
C THR A 311 -13.14 15.90 -28.68
N ASP A 312 -13.69 15.16 -29.65
CA ASP A 312 -13.15 15.05 -31.01
C ASP A 312 -13.54 16.23 -31.92
N GLY A 313 -14.51 17.06 -31.50
CA GLY A 313 -15.01 18.18 -32.28
C GLY A 313 -15.84 17.78 -33.51
N GLU A 314 -16.28 16.52 -33.60
CA GLU A 314 -17.03 15.98 -34.75
C GLU A 314 -18.53 15.83 -34.45
N ARG A 315 -18.93 15.83 -33.17
CA ARG A 315 -20.33 15.77 -32.73
C ARG A 315 -20.69 16.86 -31.75
N ALA A 316 -21.96 17.23 -31.74
CA ALA A 316 -22.50 18.17 -30.76
C ALA A 316 -23.92 17.81 -30.37
N THR A 317 -24.29 18.12 -29.13
CA THR A 317 -25.61 17.89 -28.56
C THR A 317 -26.20 19.15 -27.96
N LEU A 318 -27.54 19.23 -27.91
CA LEU A 318 -28.25 20.30 -27.22
C LEU A 318 -29.55 19.76 -26.62
N ASP A 319 -29.76 20.06 -25.35
CA ASP A 319 -30.98 19.72 -24.63
C ASP A 319 -31.83 20.98 -24.44
N VAL A 320 -33.06 20.96 -24.94
CA VAL A 320 -34.01 22.06 -24.83
C VAL A 320 -35.16 21.63 -23.93
N PRO A 321 -35.35 22.26 -22.75
CA PRO A 321 -36.47 21.92 -21.87
C PRO A 321 -37.83 22.03 -22.57
N LEU A 322 -38.69 21.05 -22.29
CA LEU A 322 -40.03 20.96 -22.80
C LEU A 322 -41.03 21.01 -21.64
N ALA A 323 -42.10 21.78 -21.80
CA ALA A 323 -43.22 21.78 -20.89
C ALA A 323 -44.46 21.36 -21.67
N ALA A 324 -44.81 20.08 -21.59
CA ALA A 324 -46.04 19.55 -22.18
C ALA A 324 -47.18 19.55 -21.13
N PRO A 325 -48.42 19.88 -21.52
CA PRO A 325 -49.55 19.91 -20.59
C PRO A 325 -49.89 18.50 -20.08
N LYS A 326 -50.02 18.34 -18.76
CA LYS A 326 -50.43 17.08 -18.12
C LYS A 326 -51.89 16.76 -18.47
N ALA A 327 -52.16 15.49 -18.78
CA ALA A 327 -53.52 15.04 -19.12
C ALA A 327 -54.42 14.81 -17.89
N GLY A 328 -53.83 14.66 -16.71
CA GLY A 328 -54.56 14.31 -15.49
C GLY A 328 -55.02 12.85 -15.47
N ASP A 329 -55.75 12.48 -14.41
CA ASP A 329 -56.24 11.12 -14.18
C ASP A 329 -57.55 10.86 -14.94
N THR A 330 -57.42 10.56 -16.22
CA THR A 330 -58.56 10.26 -17.10
C THR A 330 -59.03 8.82 -16.87
N PRO A 331 -60.35 8.55 -16.77
CA PRO A 331 -60.86 7.20 -16.60
C PRO A 331 -60.50 6.31 -17.80
N LEU A 332 -60.03 5.09 -17.52
CA LEU A 332 -59.70 4.11 -18.55
C LEU A 332 -60.95 3.50 -19.17
N VAL A 333 -60.83 3.16 -20.45
CA VAL A 333 -61.86 2.48 -21.24
C VAL A 333 -61.56 0.98 -21.30
N ASP A 334 -62.57 0.17 -21.60
CA ASP A 334 -62.44 -1.27 -21.84
C ASP A 334 -61.35 -1.59 -22.88
N ASP A 335 -60.47 -2.55 -22.53
CA ASP A 335 -59.35 -3.00 -23.36
C ASP A 335 -59.75 -3.38 -24.79
N SER A 336 -60.83 -4.13 -24.96
CA SER A 336 -61.22 -4.61 -26.28
C SER A 336 -61.65 -3.47 -27.21
N ALA A 337 -62.42 -2.52 -26.67
CA ALA A 337 -62.92 -1.38 -27.41
C ALA A 337 -61.80 -0.42 -27.82
N VAL A 338 -60.95 -0.03 -26.86
CA VAL A 338 -59.90 0.97 -27.10
C VAL A 338 -58.78 0.42 -28.00
N ARG A 339 -58.41 -0.86 -27.83
CA ARG A 339 -57.40 -1.50 -28.69
C ARG A 339 -57.89 -1.66 -30.11
N THR A 340 -59.13 -2.10 -30.30
CA THR A 340 -59.72 -2.21 -31.65
C THR A 340 -59.77 -0.84 -32.33
N GLN A 341 -60.19 0.20 -31.62
CA GLN A 341 -60.22 1.57 -32.16
C GLN A 341 -58.82 2.06 -32.56
N LEU A 342 -57.80 1.83 -31.73
CA LEU A 342 -56.42 2.22 -32.04
C LEU A 342 -55.89 1.45 -33.26
N LEU A 343 -56.06 0.13 -33.29
CA LEU A 343 -55.58 -0.70 -34.39
C LEU A 343 -56.25 -0.33 -35.72
N SER A 344 -57.57 -0.12 -35.73
CA SER A 344 -58.28 0.32 -36.94
C SER A 344 -57.77 1.66 -37.46
N ARG A 345 -57.44 2.61 -36.56
CA ARG A 345 -56.86 3.92 -36.95
C ARG A 345 -55.44 3.79 -37.50
N LEU A 346 -54.61 2.93 -36.90
CA LEU A 346 -53.25 2.66 -37.39
C LEU A 346 -53.25 1.99 -38.76
N GLN A 347 -54.18 1.03 -38.97
CA GLN A 347 -54.40 0.34 -40.25
C GLN A 347 -54.91 1.30 -41.33
N TRP A 348 -55.82 2.22 -40.98
CA TRP A 348 -56.29 3.27 -41.90
C TRP A 348 -55.15 4.17 -42.40
N LEU A 349 -54.16 4.43 -41.55
CA LEU A 349 -52.98 5.23 -41.90
C LEU A 349 -51.89 4.42 -42.63
N ASP A 350 -52.10 3.13 -42.86
CA ASP A 350 -51.13 2.19 -43.46
C ASP A 350 -49.74 2.28 -42.80
N THR A 351 -49.71 2.40 -41.47
CA THR A 351 -48.46 2.60 -40.72
C THR A 351 -47.93 1.31 -40.13
N ALA A 352 -46.61 1.10 -40.26
CA ALA A 352 -45.93 0.02 -39.57
C ALA A 352 -45.87 0.36 -38.07
N ALA A 353 -46.84 -0.16 -37.33
CA ALA A 353 -46.98 -0.03 -35.88
C ALA A 353 -47.06 -1.41 -35.21
N LYS A 354 -46.43 -1.52 -34.04
CA LYS A 354 -46.47 -2.70 -33.16
C LYS A 354 -47.10 -2.32 -31.84
N LEU A 355 -48.02 -3.15 -31.37
CA LEU A 355 -48.68 -2.99 -30.08
C LEU A 355 -48.47 -4.25 -29.24
N ASP A 356 -47.52 -4.18 -28.32
CA ASP A 356 -47.11 -5.32 -27.51
C ASP A 356 -47.64 -5.18 -26.07
N ARG A 357 -48.22 -6.25 -25.53
CA ARG A 357 -48.64 -6.26 -24.12
C ARG A 357 -47.41 -6.24 -23.23
N LEU A 358 -47.37 -5.30 -22.29
CA LEU A 358 -46.30 -5.26 -21.28
C LEU A 358 -46.57 -6.37 -20.25
N LEU A 359 -45.77 -7.45 -20.30
CA LEU A 359 -45.79 -8.53 -19.31
C LEU A 359 -44.87 -8.18 -18.13
N PRO A 360 -45.18 -8.63 -16.90
CA PRO A 360 -44.39 -8.32 -15.70
C PRO A 360 -42.91 -8.72 -15.76
N ASP A 361 -42.55 -9.70 -16.59
CA ASP A 361 -41.25 -10.40 -16.53
C ASP A 361 -40.24 -9.98 -17.62
N GLN A 362 -40.54 -8.96 -18.42
CA GLN A 362 -39.61 -8.41 -19.43
C GLN A 362 -39.13 -7.02 -19.00
N ALA A 363 -38.62 -6.95 -17.76
CA ALA A 363 -37.98 -5.76 -17.19
C ALA A 363 -36.48 -5.80 -17.50
N SER A 364 -36.09 -5.28 -18.66
CA SER A 364 -34.70 -4.96 -18.94
C SER A 364 -34.64 -3.59 -19.59
N GLY A 365 -34.40 -2.55 -18.80
CA GLY A 365 -33.91 -1.27 -19.34
C GLY A 365 -34.29 0.02 -18.62
N ALA A 366 -35.35 0.09 -17.80
CA ALA A 366 -35.73 1.36 -17.15
C ALA A 366 -36.29 1.17 -15.73
N PRO A 367 -35.74 1.83 -14.69
CA PRO A 367 -36.13 1.64 -13.29
C PRO A 367 -37.57 2.06 -12.97
N LEU A 368 -38.20 2.90 -13.80
CA LEU A 368 -39.59 3.33 -13.64
C LEU A 368 -40.62 2.30 -14.14
N ALA A 369 -40.23 1.37 -15.02
CA ALA A 369 -41.12 0.35 -15.55
C ALA A 369 -41.58 -0.65 -14.46
N ASN A 370 -40.74 -0.90 -13.45
CA ASN A 370 -41.07 -1.80 -12.34
C ASN A 370 -42.15 -1.22 -11.41
N LEU A 371 -42.15 0.11 -11.18
CA LEU A 371 -43.11 0.76 -10.27
C LEU A 371 -44.51 0.87 -10.87
N ALA A 372 -44.63 1.19 -12.17
CA ALA A 372 -45.93 1.24 -12.84
C ALA A 372 -46.58 -0.15 -12.96
N GLN A 373 -45.78 -1.21 -13.09
CA GLN A 373 -46.26 -2.58 -13.32
C GLN A 373 -46.69 -3.28 -12.02
N GLN A 374 -46.01 -3.01 -10.89
CA GLN A 374 -46.45 -3.45 -9.57
C GLN A 374 -47.78 -2.78 -9.16
N ALA A 375 -47.98 -1.52 -9.57
CA ALA A 375 -49.25 -0.83 -9.40
C ALA A 375 -50.36 -1.39 -10.31
N ALA A 376 -50.04 -1.81 -11.55
CA ALA A 376 -51.01 -2.40 -12.49
C ALA A 376 -51.59 -3.73 -12.02
N ALA A 377 -50.73 -4.63 -11.51
CA ALA A 377 -51.15 -5.95 -11.03
C ALA A 377 -52.08 -5.88 -9.81
N ALA A 378 -52.01 -4.79 -9.04
CA ALA A 378 -52.88 -4.52 -7.89
C ALA A 378 -54.17 -3.74 -8.22
N ALA A 379 -54.22 -3.03 -9.36
CA ALA A 379 -55.26 -2.02 -9.64
C ALA A 379 -56.15 -2.30 -10.87
N GLY A 380 -56.08 -3.50 -11.48
CA GLY A 380 -57.08 -3.95 -12.45
C GLY A 380 -57.08 -3.21 -13.80
N TRP A 381 -55.90 -2.84 -14.31
CA TRP A 381 -55.72 -2.24 -15.63
C TRP A 381 -54.56 -2.91 -16.39
N ARG A 382 -54.54 -2.76 -17.72
CA ARG A 382 -53.57 -3.33 -18.68
C ARG A 382 -52.79 -2.23 -19.38
N ALA A 383 -51.53 -2.52 -19.71
CA ALA A 383 -50.64 -1.62 -20.44
C ALA A 383 -50.12 -2.28 -21.72
N TYR A 384 -50.11 -1.52 -22.81
CA TYR A 384 -49.58 -1.94 -24.10
C TYR A 384 -48.56 -0.92 -24.61
N ARG A 385 -47.39 -1.39 -25.02
CA ARG A 385 -46.37 -0.56 -25.66
C ARG A 385 -46.71 -0.39 -27.13
N LEU A 386 -46.86 0.85 -27.58
CA LEU A 386 -47.05 1.22 -28.96
C LEU A 386 -45.72 1.74 -29.52
N ASN A 387 -45.23 1.12 -30.59
CA ASN A 387 -44.12 1.60 -31.38
C ASN A 387 -44.60 1.79 -32.83
N ALA A 388 -44.48 2.99 -33.38
CA ALA A 388 -44.97 3.30 -34.73
C ALA A 388 -43.92 4.08 -35.54
N THR A 389 -43.88 3.80 -36.84
CA THR A 389 -43.20 4.65 -37.82
C THR A 389 -44.24 5.53 -38.49
N LEU A 390 -43.96 6.84 -38.57
CA LEU A 390 -44.91 7.84 -39.02
C LEU A 390 -44.84 8.07 -40.54
N GLY A 391 -43.86 7.46 -41.21
CA GLY A 391 -43.56 7.70 -42.62
C GLY A 391 -43.25 9.17 -42.86
N GLY A 392 -44.11 9.84 -43.64
CA GLY A 392 -44.03 11.28 -43.95
C GLY A 392 -45.04 12.15 -43.20
N ILE A 393 -45.86 11.59 -42.30
CA ILE A 393 -46.88 12.34 -41.57
C ILE A 393 -46.23 13.10 -40.41
N ALA A 394 -46.55 14.39 -40.28
CA ALA A 394 -46.06 15.22 -39.19
C ALA A 394 -46.56 14.67 -37.83
N PRO A 395 -45.72 14.63 -36.77
CA PRO A 395 -46.09 14.02 -35.49
C PRO A 395 -47.42 14.51 -34.88
N PRO A 396 -47.76 15.81 -34.88
CA PRO A 396 -49.03 16.27 -34.33
C PRO A 396 -50.26 15.70 -35.06
N GLU A 397 -50.19 15.56 -36.38
CA GLU A 397 -51.31 15.07 -37.19
C GLU A 397 -51.44 13.56 -37.10
N PHE A 398 -50.31 12.83 -37.06
CA PHE A 398 -50.32 11.40 -36.80
C PHE A 398 -50.96 11.09 -35.44
N VAL A 399 -50.49 11.76 -34.38
CA VAL A 399 -51.00 11.53 -33.02
C VAL A 399 -52.46 11.91 -32.91
N ARG A 400 -52.90 13.00 -33.55
CA ARG A 400 -54.32 13.37 -33.61
C ARG A 400 -55.17 12.26 -34.23
N ALA A 401 -54.71 11.65 -35.32
CA ALA A 401 -55.44 10.58 -36.00
C ALA A 401 -55.56 9.31 -35.14
N ILE A 402 -54.51 8.96 -34.38
CA ILE A 402 -54.50 7.75 -33.53
C ILE A 402 -54.97 7.99 -32.09
N ASN A 403 -55.30 9.23 -31.70
CA ASN A 403 -55.59 9.58 -30.31
C ASN A 403 -56.83 8.85 -29.77
N VAL A 404 -56.63 7.98 -28.79
CA VAL A 404 -57.68 7.23 -28.07
C VAL A 404 -57.52 7.44 -26.56
N PRO A 405 -58.60 7.27 -25.76
CA PRO A 405 -58.51 7.33 -24.30
C PRO A 405 -57.41 6.41 -23.75
N GLY A 406 -56.64 6.88 -22.78
CA GLY A 406 -55.55 6.11 -22.17
C GLY A 406 -54.26 6.05 -23.01
N LEU A 407 -54.20 6.59 -24.22
CA LEU A 407 -52.95 6.72 -24.98
C LEU A 407 -52.07 7.81 -24.36
N ARG A 408 -50.79 7.49 -24.12
CA ARG A 408 -49.76 8.43 -23.68
C ARG A 408 -48.52 8.25 -24.56
N VAL A 409 -48.13 9.30 -25.26
CA VAL A 409 -46.91 9.30 -26.08
C VAL A 409 -45.74 9.73 -25.19
N GLN A 410 -44.66 8.97 -25.21
CA GLN A 410 -43.50 9.18 -24.33
C GLN A 410 -42.24 9.56 -25.11
N ARG A 411 -42.15 9.19 -26.38
CA ARG A 411 -40.98 9.50 -27.20
C ARG A 411 -41.41 9.76 -28.64
N ILE A 412 -40.91 10.84 -29.21
CA ILE A 412 -41.00 11.11 -30.65
C ILE A 412 -39.59 11.38 -31.14
N ALA A 413 -39.11 10.62 -32.11
CA ALA A 413 -37.76 10.77 -32.63
C ALA A 413 -37.74 10.89 -34.16
N TYR A 414 -36.83 11.72 -34.65
CA TYR A 414 -36.53 11.91 -36.05
C TYR A 414 -35.09 11.51 -36.34
N GLN A 415 -34.91 10.53 -37.22
CA GLN A 415 -33.61 10.04 -37.63
C GLN A 415 -33.71 9.51 -39.06
N ASN A 416 -32.66 9.69 -39.88
CA ASN A 416 -32.64 9.22 -41.27
C ASN A 416 -33.87 9.65 -42.10
N ASN A 417 -34.33 10.89 -41.89
CA ASN A 417 -35.50 11.46 -42.55
C ASN A 417 -36.82 10.71 -42.29
N GLN A 418 -36.92 9.99 -41.16
CA GLN A 418 -38.10 9.27 -40.73
C GLN A 418 -38.48 9.64 -39.30
N TRP A 419 -39.79 9.77 -39.06
CA TRP A 419 -40.35 9.95 -37.73
C TRP A 419 -40.73 8.61 -37.12
N THR A 420 -40.43 8.46 -35.84
CA THR A 420 -40.79 7.32 -35.00
C THR A 420 -41.46 7.80 -33.73
N LEU A 421 -42.38 7.00 -33.23
CA LEU A 421 -43.16 7.30 -32.04
C LEU A 421 -43.22 6.09 -31.12
N GLU A 422 -43.02 6.33 -29.84
CA GLU A 422 -43.21 5.35 -28.78
C GLU A 422 -44.19 5.90 -27.73
N GLY A 423 -45.10 5.05 -27.30
CA GLY A 423 -46.10 5.38 -26.31
C GLY A 423 -46.61 4.15 -25.56
N VAL A 424 -47.47 4.41 -24.58
CA VAL A 424 -48.14 3.38 -23.79
C VAL A 424 -49.64 3.65 -23.86
N LEU A 425 -50.39 2.60 -24.18
CA LEU A 425 -51.84 2.56 -24.06
C LEU A 425 -52.22 1.90 -22.74
N TYR A 426 -52.97 2.62 -21.91
CA TYR A 426 -53.57 2.12 -20.68
C TYR A 426 -55.04 1.79 -20.92
N ALA A 427 -55.49 0.62 -20.49
CA ALA A 427 -56.88 0.17 -20.62
C ALA A 427 -57.33 -0.63 -19.40
N LYS A 428 -58.64 -0.78 -19.20
CA LYS A 428 -59.21 -1.54 -18.08
C LYS A 428 -59.20 -3.04 -18.34
#